data_AF-A0A531KKE8-F1
#
_entry.id   AF-A0A531KKE8-F1
#
_cell.length_a   1.000
_cell.length_b   1.000
_cell.length_c   1.000
_cell.angle_alpha   90.00
_cell.angle_beta   90.00
_cell.angle_gamma   90.00
#
_symmetry.space_group_name_H-M   'P 1'
#
loop_
_entity.id
_entity.type
_entity.pdbx_description
1 polymer ?
#
loop_
_entity_poly.entity_id
_entity_poly.type
_entity_poly.pdbx_seq_one_letter_code
_entity_poly.pdbx_strand_id
1 'polypeptide(L)'
;MLDHSSKVPITGDPLTDILRGLRLDGVEYGRCEMQEPWGLEFPAQTAARFHFIGRKGCWLLQPSGEWVELKAGDAVLLPRGAAHVLASEPGTDASPIQGYEVAEVCKG
;
A
#
# COMPACT_ATOMS: atom_id res chain seq x y z
N MET A 1 -29.82 -4.62 -35.18
CA MET A 1 -28.38 -4.84 -34.99
C MET A 1 -28.08 -4.40 -33.57
N LEU A 2 -27.84 -5.36 -32.68
CA LEU A 2 -27.75 -5.16 -31.23
C LEU A 2 -26.28 -4.99 -30.87
N ASP A 3 -25.87 -3.76 -30.58
CA ASP A 3 -24.57 -3.52 -29.96
C ASP A 3 -24.81 -3.29 -28.47
N HIS A 4 -24.69 -4.38 -27.71
CA HIS A 4 -24.72 -4.37 -26.25
C HIS A 4 -23.51 -3.58 -25.73
N SER A 5 -23.74 -2.31 -25.39
CA SER A 5 -22.85 -1.57 -24.51
C SER A 5 -22.91 -2.23 -23.13
N SER A 6 -21.93 -3.08 -22.82
CA SER A 6 -21.73 -3.65 -21.50
C SER A 6 -21.38 -2.56 -20.50
N LYS A 7 -22.37 -1.82 -20.02
CA LYS A 7 -22.30 -1.23 -18.68
C LYS A 7 -22.42 -2.38 -17.71
N VAL A 8 -21.29 -3.01 -17.37
CA VAL A 8 -21.21 -3.77 -16.13
C VAL A 8 -21.33 -2.72 -15.02
N PRO A 9 -22.42 -2.69 -14.24
CA PRO A 9 -22.43 -1.85 -13.06
C PRO A 9 -21.44 -2.51 -12.10
N ILE A 10 -20.26 -1.92 -11.95
CA ILE A 10 -19.34 -2.34 -10.90
C ILE A 10 -19.98 -1.86 -9.58
N THR A 11 -20.92 -2.63 -9.06
CA THR A 11 -21.46 -2.52 -7.71
C THR A 11 -20.45 -3.12 -6.73
N GLY A 12 -19.24 -2.58 -6.78
CA GLY A 12 -18.06 -3.03 -6.05
C GLY A 12 -16.96 -2.01 -6.25
N ASP A 13 -16.28 -1.65 -5.17
CA ASP A 13 -15.07 -0.84 -5.29
C ASP A 13 -14.05 -1.63 -6.15
N PRO A 14 -13.54 -1.09 -7.27
CA PRO A 14 -12.61 -1.79 -8.16
C PRO A 14 -11.38 -2.32 -7.41
N LEU A 15 -10.95 -1.63 -6.36
CA LEU A 15 -9.89 -2.09 -5.47
C LEU A 15 -10.34 -3.35 -4.71
N THR A 16 -11.56 -3.39 -4.20
CA THR A 16 -12.15 -4.59 -3.56
C THR A 16 -12.18 -5.79 -4.52
N ASP A 17 -12.51 -5.60 -5.79
CA ASP A 17 -12.53 -6.69 -6.78
C ASP A 17 -11.13 -7.17 -7.15
N ILE A 18 -10.16 -6.26 -7.29
CA ILE A 18 -8.74 -6.61 -7.48
C ILE A 18 -8.22 -7.40 -6.27
N LEU A 19 -8.51 -6.93 -5.05
CA LEU A 19 -8.08 -7.59 -3.80
C LEU A 19 -8.73 -8.97 -3.62
N ARG A 20 -10.02 -9.13 -3.96
CA ARG A 20 -10.70 -10.45 -3.96
C ARG A 20 -10.13 -11.40 -4.99
N GLY A 21 -9.71 -10.89 -6.15
CA GLY A 21 -9.07 -11.69 -7.20
C GLY A 21 -7.69 -12.25 -6.81
N LEU A 22 -6.99 -11.61 -5.86
CA LEU A 22 -5.63 -11.98 -5.48
C LEU A 22 -5.52 -13.25 -4.60
N ARG A 23 -6.62 -13.93 -4.23
CA ARG A 23 -6.62 -15.16 -3.40
C ARG A 23 -5.62 -15.07 -2.23
N LEU A 24 -5.66 -13.96 -1.53
CA LEU A 24 -4.74 -13.69 -0.46
C LEU A 24 -5.21 -14.44 0.80
N ASP A 25 -4.60 -15.58 1.11
CA ASP A 25 -4.72 -16.21 2.43
C ASP A 25 -3.84 -15.44 3.43
N GLY A 26 -4.41 -14.98 4.54
CA GLY A 26 -3.66 -14.27 5.59
C GLY A 26 -3.27 -12.82 5.26
N VAL A 27 -4.22 -12.01 4.77
CA VAL A 27 -3.98 -10.57 4.56
C VAL A 27 -3.99 -9.83 5.88
N GLU A 28 -2.86 -9.23 6.23
CA GLU A 28 -2.82 -8.14 7.19
C GLU A 28 -3.12 -6.82 6.48
N TYR A 29 -4.27 -6.23 6.79
CA TYR A 29 -4.66 -4.91 6.30
C TYR A 29 -4.41 -3.86 7.37
N GLY A 30 -3.69 -2.79 7.02
CA GLY A 30 -3.47 -1.63 7.87
C GLY A 30 -3.65 -0.34 7.07
N ARG A 31 -4.31 0.65 7.69
CA ARG A 31 -4.33 2.02 7.19
C ARG A 31 -3.43 2.86 8.09
N CYS A 32 -2.42 3.50 7.50
CA CYS A 32 -1.54 4.42 8.20
C CYS A 32 -1.98 5.86 7.91
N GLU A 33 -2.31 6.62 8.95
CA GLU A 33 -2.44 8.07 8.88
C GLU A 33 -1.31 8.68 9.71
N MET A 34 -0.38 9.37 9.05
CA MET A 34 0.84 9.87 9.68
C MET A 34 0.97 11.37 9.49
N GLN A 35 1.45 12.04 10.54
CA GLN A 35 1.80 13.45 10.49
C GLN A 35 3.25 13.58 10.00
N GLU A 36 3.47 14.42 8.99
CA GLU A 36 4.80 14.68 8.45
C GLU A 36 5.67 15.42 9.49
N PRO A 37 7.00 15.14 9.59
CA PRO A 37 7.75 14.14 8.82
C PRO A 37 7.62 12.72 9.42
N TRP A 38 7.62 11.70 8.56
CA TRP A 38 7.57 10.30 8.97
C TRP A 38 8.38 9.40 8.04
N GLY A 39 8.91 8.30 8.58
CA GLY A 39 9.59 7.24 7.85
C GLY A 39 9.26 5.87 8.45
N LEU A 40 8.84 4.94 7.60
CA LEU A 40 8.48 3.58 7.96
C LEU A 40 9.38 2.57 7.27
N GLU A 41 10.04 1.75 8.08
CA GLU A 41 10.79 0.60 7.61
C GLU A 41 9.93 -0.66 7.68
N PHE A 42 9.83 -1.36 6.55
CA PHE A 42 9.19 -2.64 6.44
C PHE A 42 10.26 -3.72 6.32
N PRO A 43 10.37 -4.66 7.27
CA PRO A 43 11.30 -5.76 7.16
C PRO A 43 10.90 -6.72 6.03
N ALA A 44 11.90 -7.47 5.53
CA ALA A 44 11.67 -8.48 4.52
C ALA A 44 10.80 -9.62 5.08
N GLN A 45 9.90 -10.16 4.25
CA GLN A 45 9.03 -11.29 4.59
C GLN A 45 8.76 -12.16 3.35
N THR A 46 8.26 -13.38 3.55
CA THR A 46 7.93 -14.29 2.45
C THR A 46 6.63 -13.92 1.72
N ALA A 47 5.69 -13.31 2.44
CA ALA A 47 4.41 -12.87 1.89
C ALA A 47 4.56 -11.64 1.00
N ALA A 48 3.73 -11.56 -0.05
CA ALA A 48 3.64 -10.36 -0.86
C ALA A 48 3.24 -9.16 0.00
N ARG A 49 3.86 -8.01 -0.26
CA ARG A 49 3.49 -6.73 0.36
C ARG A 49 2.90 -5.83 -0.70
N PHE A 50 1.76 -5.23 -0.37
CA PHE A 50 1.06 -4.32 -1.26
C PHE A 50 0.82 -3.00 -0.53
N HIS A 51 1.21 -1.89 -1.15
CA HIS A 51 0.94 -0.55 -0.67
C HIS A 51 0.06 0.18 -1.67
N PHE A 52 -0.99 0.80 -1.16
CA PHE A 52 -1.81 1.72 -1.94
C PHE A 52 -1.72 3.11 -1.31
N ILE A 53 -1.32 4.10 -2.08
CA ILE A 53 -1.13 5.46 -1.58
C ILE A 53 -2.47 6.19 -1.66
N GLY A 54 -3.22 6.15 -0.56
CA GLY A 54 -4.59 6.66 -0.55
C GLY A 54 -4.72 8.19 -0.65
N ARG A 55 -3.88 8.94 0.07
CA ARG A 55 -3.93 10.40 0.14
C ARG A 55 -2.55 10.97 0.41
N LYS A 56 -2.24 12.09 -0.26
CA LYS A 56 -0.90 12.72 -0.33
C LYS A 56 0.16 11.73 -0.84
N GLY A 57 1.14 12.25 -1.58
CA GLY A 57 2.26 11.42 -2.05
C GLY A 57 3.19 11.03 -0.92
N CYS A 58 4.08 10.09 -1.19
CA CYS A 58 5.20 9.73 -0.34
C CYS A 58 6.38 9.26 -1.20
N TRP A 59 7.43 8.78 -0.58
CA TRP A 59 8.64 8.30 -1.23
C TRP A 59 8.92 6.86 -0.84
N LEU A 60 9.31 6.04 -1.80
CA LEU A 60 9.78 4.68 -1.60
C LEU A 60 11.29 4.63 -1.78
N LEU A 61 12.01 4.14 -0.76
CA LEU A 61 13.42 3.78 -0.90
C LEU A 61 13.53 2.37 -1.48
N GLN A 62 14.06 2.28 -2.68
CA GLN A 62 14.33 1.01 -3.33
C GLN A 62 15.59 0.34 -2.73
N PRO A 63 15.75 -0.98 -2.87
CA PRO A 63 16.97 -1.68 -2.46
C PRO A 63 18.25 -1.15 -3.14
N SER A 64 18.14 -0.46 -4.28
CA SER A 64 19.25 0.24 -4.95
C SER A 64 19.77 1.46 -4.18
N GLY A 65 19.02 1.95 -3.18
CA GLY A 65 19.26 3.22 -2.50
C GLY A 65 18.62 4.42 -3.19
N GLU A 66 17.86 4.21 -4.26
CA GLU A 66 17.15 5.27 -4.98
C GLU A 66 15.78 5.55 -4.36
N TRP A 67 15.44 6.84 -4.27
CA TRP A 67 14.12 7.29 -3.84
C TRP A 67 13.19 7.49 -5.04
N VAL A 68 12.04 6.83 -4.99
CA VAL A 68 10.99 6.96 -6.01
C VAL A 68 9.80 7.69 -5.40
N GLU A 69 9.39 8.78 -6.06
CA GLU A 69 8.17 9.50 -5.68
C GLU A 69 6.94 8.64 -6.03
N LEU A 70 6.05 8.49 -5.06
CA LEU A 70 4.74 7.87 -5.21
C LEU A 70 3.66 8.92 -4.97
N LYS A 71 2.67 8.96 -5.85
CA LYS A 71 1.56 9.90 -5.80
C LYS A 71 0.32 9.23 -5.24
N ALA A 72 -0.65 10.05 -4.82
CA ALA A 72 -1.96 9.53 -4.44
C ALA A 72 -2.60 8.77 -5.63
N GLY A 73 -3.06 7.56 -5.36
CA GLY A 73 -3.57 6.61 -6.36
C GLY A 73 -2.54 5.60 -6.85
N ASP A 74 -1.24 5.79 -6.56
CA ASP A 74 -0.22 4.82 -6.95
C ASP A 74 -0.30 3.56 -6.06
N ALA A 75 0.10 2.43 -6.67
CA ALA A 75 0.15 1.14 -6.01
C ALA A 75 1.53 0.50 -6.20
N VAL A 76 2.08 -0.06 -5.13
CA VAL A 76 3.35 -0.79 -5.15
C VAL A 76 3.10 -2.22 -4.73
N LEU A 77 3.52 -3.16 -5.57
CA LEU A 77 3.51 -4.59 -5.27
C LEU A 77 4.94 -5.10 -5.14
N LEU A 78 5.23 -5.70 -4.00
CA LEU A 78 6.48 -6.39 -3.70
C LEU A 78 6.16 -7.88 -3.53
N PRO A 79 6.25 -8.69 -4.61
CA PRO A 79 5.74 -10.08 -4.62
C PRO A 79 6.37 -11.01 -3.58
N ARG A 80 7.59 -10.70 -3.13
CA ARG A 80 8.35 -11.45 -2.12
C ARG A 80 8.65 -10.60 -0.90
N GLY A 81 7.79 -9.61 -0.61
CA GLY A 81 7.84 -8.80 0.59
C GLY A 81 9.21 -8.21 0.90
N ALA A 82 9.97 -7.76 -0.11
CA ALA A 82 11.33 -7.25 0.08
C ALA A 82 11.35 -6.12 1.10
N ALA A 83 12.44 -6.02 1.87
CA ALA A 83 12.64 -4.91 2.79
C ALA A 83 12.64 -3.58 2.02
N HIS A 84 11.97 -2.58 2.55
CA HIS A 84 11.86 -1.26 1.94
C HIS A 84 11.44 -0.21 2.95
N VAL A 85 11.62 1.07 2.59
CA VAL A 85 11.20 2.21 3.40
C VAL A 85 10.18 3.04 2.64
N LEU A 86 9.12 3.46 3.32
CA LEU A 86 8.24 4.54 2.88
C LEU A 86 8.49 5.77 3.75
N ALA A 87 8.57 6.96 3.15
CA ALA A 87 8.79 8.20 3.91
C ALA A 87 8.02 9.38 3.32
N SER A 88 7.74 10.40 4.13
CA SER A 88 7.15 11.66 3.67
C SER A 88 8.07 12.43 2.73
N GLU A 89 9.38 12.31 2.91
CA GLU A 89 10.42 12.96 2.10
C GLU A 89 11.69 12.11 2.05
N PRO A 90 12.56 12.28 1.03
CA PRO A 90 13.81 11.56 0.95
C PRO A 90 14.73 11.89 2.12
N GLY A 91 15.30 10.84 2.74
CA GLY A 91 16.28 11.00 3.82
C GLY A 91 15.68 11.23 5.21
N THR A 92 14.35 11.17 5.38
CA THR A 92 13.75 11.10 6.72
C THR A 92 14.21 9.83 7.44
N ASP A 93 14.50 9.96 8.74
CA ASP A 93 14.76 8.81 9.60
C ASP A 93 13.54 7.87 9.62
N ALA A 94 13.79 6.57 9.40
CA ALA A 94 12.75 5.56 9.35
C ALA A 94 12.80 4.65 10.58
N SER A 95 11.62 4.22 11.04
CA SER A 95 11.48 3.27 12.14
C SER A 95 10.68 2.04 11.71
N PRO A 96 10.96 0.85 12.26
CA PRO A 96 10.22 -0.36 11.93
C PRO A 96 8.72 -0.21 12.17
N ILE A 97 7.90 -0.65 11.21
CA ILE A 97 6.43 -0.54 11.31
C ILE A 97 5.86 -1.27 12.54
N GLN A 98 6.52 -2.31 13.04
CA GLN A 98 6.14 -3.01 14.27
C GLN A 98 6.16 -2.12 15.52
N GLY A 99 6.81 -0.95 15.48
CA GLY A 99 6.85 0.00 16.60
C GLY A 99 5.67 0.97 16.67
N TYR A 100 4.73 0.94 15.71
CA TYR A 100 3.61 1.88 15.66
C TYR A 100 2.32 1.32 16.26
N GLU A 101 1.56 2.17 16.96
CA GLU A 101 0.24 1.80 17.49
C GLU A 101 -0.75 1.57 16.34
N VAL A 102 -1.22 0.33 16.20
CA VAL A 102 -2.25 -0.04 15.25
C VAL A 102 -3.62 0.16 15.91
N ALA A 103 -4.38 1.14 15.44
CA ALA A 103 -5.78 1.29 15.82
C ALA A 103 -6.68 0.53 14.84
N GLU A 104 -7.67 -0.18 15.38
CA GLU A 104 -8.67 -0.90 14.58
C GLU A 104 -9.50 0.12 13.77
N VAL A 105 -9.47 0.01 12.44
CA VAL A 105 -10.09 0.99 11.53
C VAL A 105 -11.62 0.95 11.60
N CYS A 106 -12.21 -0.22 11.89
CA CYS A 106 -13.64 -0.38 12.15
C CYS A 106 -13.84 -1.46 13.22
N LYS A 107 -14.57 -1.15 14.29
CA LYS A 107 -15.19 -2.19 15.11
C LYS A 107 -16.36 -2.75 14.31
N GLY A 108 -16.40 -4.08 14.18
CA GLY A 108 -17.48 -4.79 13.48
C GLY A 108 -18.87 -4.49 14.04
#